data_AF-A0A920KPR4-F1
#
_entry.id   AF-A0A920KPR4-F1
#
_cell.length_a   1.000
_cell.length_b   1.000
_cell.length_c   1.000
_cell.angle_alpha   90.00
_cell.angle_beta   90.00
_cell.angle_gamma   90.00
#
_symmetry.space_group_name_H-M   'P 1'
#
loop_
_entity.id
_entity.type
_entity.pdbx_description
1 polymer ?
#
loop_
_entity_poly.entity_id
_entity_poly.type
_entity_poly.pdbx_seq_one_letter_code
_entity_poly.pdbx_strand_id
1 'polypeptide(L)'
;MGLLKVDILALGMLSAIRKSLDMISRDRPDIRRIQDIPKEDAATYRMLQKADSLGVFQIESRAQMSMLPRLKPACFYDLVIEIAIVRPARFRAIWCILPAPQSRTEAISYPIRTLNRSCRAHWACRYSRNR
;
A
#
# COMPACT_ATOMS: atom_id res chain seq x y z
N MET A 1 18.37 34.61 -12.47
CA MET A 1 18.85 34.27 -11.11
C MET A 1 18.35 32.88 -10.76
N GLY A 2 19.19 31.86 -10.86
CA GLY A 2 18.82 30.49 -10.49
C GLY A 2 18.96 30.30 -8.98
N LEU A 3 17.86 30.40 -8.24
CA LEU A 3 17.85 30.08 -6.81
C LEU A 3 17.77 28.57 -6.61
N LEU A 4 18.69 28.02 -5.83
CA LEU A 4 18.60 26.65 -5.34
C LEU A 4 17.55 26.59 -4.23
N LYS A 5 16.48 25.83 -4.44
CA LYS A 5 15.49 25.51 -3.42
C LYS A 5 15.79 24.13 -2.84
N VAL A 6 15.96 24.07 -1.52
CA VAL A 6 16.11 22.83 -0.76
C VAL A 6 14.98 22.74 0.25
N ASP A 7 14.24 21.63 0.23
CA ASP A 7 13.19 21.34 1.21
C ASP A 7 13.74 20.34 2.24
N ILE A 8 13.90 20.78 3.50
CA ILE A 8 14.29 19.92 4.63
C ILE A 8 13.01 19.52 5.36
N LEU A 9 12.61 18.25 5.23
CA LEU A 9 11.40 17.73 5.84
C LEU A 9 11.75 16.90 7.09
N ALA A 10 11.25 17.33 8.24
CA ALA A 10 11.34 16.56 9.49
C ALA A 10 10.16 15.57 9.57
N LEU A 11 10.38 14.31 9.17
CA LEU A 11 9.34 13.28 9.25
C LEU A 11 9.38 12.58 10.61
N GLY A 12 8.38 12.83 11.46
CA GLY A 12 8.24 12.17 12.77
C GLY A 12 8.20 10.64 12.68
N MET A 13 7.75 10.09 11.55
CA MET A 13 7.71 8.65 11.30
C MET A 13 9.10 8.02 11.15
N LEU A 14 10.11 8.77 10.69
CA LEU A 14 11.49 8.28 10.67
C LEU A 14 12.02 8.08 12.11
N SER A 15 11.65 8.98 13.02
CA SER A 15 11.96 8.84 14.45
C SER A 15 11.24 7.66 15.08
N ALA A 16 9.98 7.40 14.69
CA ALA A 16 9.23 6.23 15.16
C ALA A 16 9.89 4.93 14.68
N ILE A 17 10.22 4.81 13.40
CA ILE A 17 10.91 3.65 12.82
C ILE A 17 12.22 3.37 13.55
N ARG A 18 13.03 4.42 13.80
CA ARG A 18 14.30 4.28 14.54
C ARG A 18 14.07 3.69 15.93
N LYS A 19 13.13 4.25 16.70
CA LYS A 19 12.81 3.77 18.05
C LYS A 19 12.30 2.32 18.03
N SER A 20 11.47 1.97 17.05
CA SER A 20 10.97 0.59 16.89
C SER A 20 12.11 -0.40 16.61
N LEU A 21 13.08 -0.04 15.75
CA LEU A 21 14.27 -0.86 15.50
C LEU A 21 15.12 -1.02 16.76
N ASP A 22 15.34 0.07 17.51
CA ASP A 22 16.07 0.02 18.78
C ASP A 22 15.40 -0.93 19.79
N MET A 23 14.06 -0.98 19.82
CA MET A 23 13.30 -1.92 20.65
C MET A 23 13.44 -3.37 20.16
N ILE A 24 13.21 -3.62 18.87
CA ILE A 24 13.27 -4.96 18.26
C ILE A 24 14.67 -5.56 18.41
N SER A 25 15.72 -4.74 18.28
CA SER A 25 17.11 -5.19 18.34
C SER A 25 17.52 -5.83 19.68
N ARG A 26 16.72 -5.62 20.75
CA ARG A 26 16.93 -6.24 22.06
C ARG A 26 16.64 -7.75 22.04
N ASP A 27 15.62 -8.16 21.30
CA ASP A 27 15.19 -9.55 21.19
C ASP A 27 15.67 -10.20 19.87
N ARG A 28 15.92 -9.38 18.84
CA ARG A 28 16.37 -9.77 17.49
C ARG A 28 17.61 -8.96 17.10
N PRO A 29 18.79 -9.31 17.61
CA PRO A 29 20.00 -8.49 17.46
C PRO A 29 20.51 -8.38 16.01
N ASP A 30 19.99 -9.21 15.11
CA ASP A 30 20.21 -9.22 13.66
C ASP A 30 19.45 -8.11 12.92
N ILE A 31 18.38 -7.54 13.50
CA ILE A 31 17.59 -6.47 12.90
C ILE A 31 17.92 -5.14 13.58
N ARG A 32 18.83 -4.35 12.99
CA ARG A 32 19.26 -3.04 13.54
C ARG A 32 18.92 -1.88 12.62
N ARG A 33 18.80 -2.14 11.33
CA ARG A 33 18.54 -1.16 10.29
C ARG A 33 17.37 -1.64 9.44
N ILE A 34 16.76 -0.71 8.71
CA ILE A 34 15.66 -1.02 7.79
C ILE A 34 16.09 -2.06 6.73
N GLN A 35 17.37 -2.08 6.34
CA GLN A 35 17.88 -3.03 5.35
C GLN A 35 17.92 -4.48 5.85
N ASP A 36 17.91 -4.67 7.17
CA ASP A 36 17.99 -5.98 7.80
C ASP A 36 16.61 -6.66 7.87
N ILE A 37 15.53 -5.90 7.61
CA ILE A 37 14.16 -6.42 7.65
C ILE A 37 13.95 -7.38 6.45
N PRO A 38 13.45 -8.60 6.67
CA PRO A 38 13.10 -9.52 5.60
C PRO A 38 12.13 -8.89 4.59
N LYS A 39 12.42 -9.07 3.30
CA LYS A 39 11.51 -8.65 2.22
C LYS A 39 10.34 -9.62 2.12
N GLU A 40 9.20 -9.12 1.66
CA GLU A 40 8.03 -9.93 1.32
C GLU A 40 7.49 -10.80 2.48
N ASP A 41 7.43 -10.24 3.68
CA ASP A 41 6.86 -10.94 4.83
C ASP A 41 5.34 -11.18 4.68
N ALA A 42 4.97 -12.46 4.59
CA ALA A 42 3.58 -12.88 4.41
C ALA A 42 2.69 -12.52 5.61
N ALA A 43 3.23 -12.45 6.83
CA ALA A 43 2.45 -12.07 8.00
C ALA A 43 2.02 -10.60 7.93
N THR A 44 2.94 -9.71 7.54
CA THR A 44 2.66 -8.30 7.26
C THR A 44 1.58 -8.13 6.21
N TYR A 45 1.65 -8.88 5.10
CA TYR A 45 0.59 -8.81 4.10
C TYR A 45 -0.75 -9.31 4.64
N ARG A 46 -0.81 -10.44 5.34
CA ARG A 46 -2.06 -10.95 5.94
C ARG A 46 -2.67 -9.98 6.95
N MET A 47 -1.85 -9.28 7.75
CA MET A 47 -2.29 -8.22 8.65
C MET A 47 -2.96 -7.09 7.86
N LEU A 48 -2.29 -6.59 6.81
CA LEU A 48 -2.84 -5.56 5.93
C LEU A 48 -4.11 -6.02 5.21
N GLN A 49 -4.20 -7.27 4.74
CA GLN A 49 -5.41 -7.82 4.11
C GLN A 49 -6.64 -7.79 5.04
N LYS A 50 -6.44 -7.77 6.36
CA LYS A 50 -7.51 -7.64 7.36
C LYS A 50 -7.84 -6.19 7.72
N ALA A 51 -7.25 -5.23 7.01
CA ALA A 51 -7.30 -3.80 7.33
C ALA A 51 -6.73 -3.44 8.71
N ASP A 52 -5.86 -4.29 9.27
CA ASP A 52 -5.17 -4.02 10.53
C ASP A 52 -3.93 -3.17 10.25
N SER A 53 -4.15 -1.89 9.95
CA SER A 53 -3.11 -0.95 9.49
C SER A 53 -3.01 0.31 10.35
N LEU A 54 -3.59 0.31 11.55
CA LEU A 54 -3.46 1.42 12.49
C LEU A 54 -1.98 1.60 12.88
N GLY A 55 -1.45 2.81 12.68
CA GLY A 55 -0.04 3.12 12.91
C GLY A 55 0.92 2.66 11.80
N VAL A 56 0.41 2.11 10.69
CA VAL A 56 1.22 1.76 9.51
C VAL A 56 1.32 2.98 8.60
N PHE A 57 2.51 3.57 8.54
CA PHE A 57 2.75 4.81 7.80
C PHE A 57 2.17 4.76 6.37
N GLN A 58 1.48 5.84 6.00
CA GLN A 58 0.80 6.02 4.71
C GLN A 58 -0.43 5.13 4.45
N ILE A 59 -0.78 4.14 5.29
CA ILE A 59 -1.91 3.22 5.05
C ILE A 59 -2.91 3.24 6.23
N GLU A 60 -3.11 4.40 6.84
CA GLU A 60 -3.94 4.55 8.05
C GLU A 60 -5.34 5.11 7.77
N SER A 61 -5.54 5.69 6.59
CA SER A 61 -6.79 6.38 6.30
C SER A 61 -7.95 5.39 6.15
N ARG A 62 -9.16 5.80 6.55
CA ARG A 62 -10.38 4.99 6.40
C ARG A 62 -10.61 4.49 4.97
N ALA A 63 -10.23 5.31 3.98
CA ALA A 63 -10.32 4.97 2.56
C ALA A 63 -9.37 3.82 2.17
N GLN A 64 -8.19 3.77 2.78
CA GLN A 64 -7.22 2.69 2.53
C GLN A 64 -7.64 1.42 3.27
N MET A 65 -8.00 1.56 4.56
CA MET A 65 -8.49 0.45 5.36
C MET A 65 -9.70 -0.25 4.73
N SER A 66 -10.59 0.47 4.05
CA SER A 66 -11.74 -0.14 3.36
C SER A 66 -11.38 -0.81 2.02
N MET A 67 -10.25 -0.45 1.42
CA MET A 67 -9.77 -1.04 0.17
C MET A 67 -8.90 -2.27 0.40
N LEU A 68 -8.10 -2.29 1.46
CA LEU A 68 -7.17 -3.38 1.80
C LEU A 68 -7.82 -4.79 1.75
N PRO A 69 -9.00 -5.04 2.33
CA PRO A 69 -9.65 -6.36 2.27
C PRO A 69 -10.17 -6.75 0.88
N ARG A 70 -10.41 -5.74 0.02
CA ARG A 70 -10.89 -5.92 -1.36
C ARG A 70 -9.72 -6.21 -2.29
N LEU A 71 -8.60 -5.52 -2.07
CA LEU A 71 -7.38 -5.66 -2.87
C LEU A 71 -6.51 -6.83 -2.40
N LYS A 72 -6.58 -7.27 -1.16
CA LYS A 72 -5.79 -8.41 -0.67
C LYS A 72 -4.31 -8.40 -1.14
N PRO A 73 -3.52 -7.35 -0.84
CA PRO A 73 -2.13 -7.25 -1.32
C PRO A 73 -1.32 -8.47 -0.87
N ALA A 74 -0.49 -9.02 -1.76
CA ALA A 74 0.31 -10.21 -1.49
C ALA A 74 1.80 -10.04 -1.82
N CYS A 75 2.19 -8.87 -2.33
CA CYS A 75 3.58 -8.46 -2.48
C CYS A 75 3.74 -6.94 -2.35
N PHE A 76 4.98 -6.46 -2.22
CA PHE A 76 5.26 -5.02 -2.10
C PHE A 76 4.69 -4.20 -3.27
N TYR A 77 4.72 -4.76 -4.47
CA TYR A 77 4.21 -4.09 -5.66
C TYR A 77 2.71 -3.79 -5.60
N ASP A 78 1.91 -4.65 -4.95
CA ASP A 78 0.48 -4.42 -4.79
C ASP A 78 0.23 -3.20 -3.87
N LEU A 79 1.03 -3.03 -2.81
CA LEU A 79 0.94 -1.89 -1.89
C LEU A 79 1.29 -0.57 -2.58
N VAL A 80 2.31 -0.55 -3.44
CA VAL A 80 2.69 0.63 -4.22
C VAL A 80 1.52 1.10 -5.10
N ILE A 81 0.82 0.16 -5.73
CA ILE A 81 -0.34 0.44 -6.56
C ILE A 81 -1.49 1.00 -5.72
N GLU A 82 -1.80 0.36 -4.59
CA GLU A 82 -2.85 0.80 -3.68
C GLU A 82 -2.63 2.25 -3.22
N ILE A 83 -1.44 2.55 -2.71
CA ILE A 83 -1.09 3.91 -2.25
C ILE A 83 -1.17 4.93 -3.39
N ALA A 84 -0.79 4.54 -4.62
CA ALA A 84 -0.87 5.44 -5.77
C ALA A 84 -2.32 5.77 -6.20
N ILE A 85 -3.24 4.84 -5.94
CA ILE A 85 -4.67 4.91 -6.27
C ILE A 85 -5.45 5.75 -5.27
N VAL A 86 -5.21 5.57 -3.96
CA VAL A 86 -5.98 6.23 -2.87
C VAL A 86 -5.54 7.70 -2.66
N ARG A 87 -5.26 8.41 -3.75
CA ARG A 87 -5.12 9.86 -3.75
C ARG A 87 -6.49 10.49 -4.02
N PRO A 88 -6.86 11.60 -3.36
CA PRO A 88 -8.24 12.12 -3.33
C PRO A 88 -8.90 12.27 -4.71
N ALA A 89 -8.15 12.70 -5.73
CA ALA A 89 -8.66 12.84 -7.09
C ALA A 89 -9.00 11.51 -7.79
N ARG A 90 -8.33 10.40 -7.44
CA ARG A 90 -8.49 9.09 -8.10
C ARG A 90 -9.34 8.11 -7.30
N PHE A 91 -9.43 8.29 -5.97
CA PHE A 91 -10.17 7.40 -5.09
C PHE A 91 -11.65 7.28 -5.47
N ARG A 92 -12.36 8.41 -5.66
CA ARG A 92 -13.81 8.40 -5.91
C ARG A 92 -14.17 7.65 -7.20
N ALA A 93 -13.36 7.81 -8.25
CA ALA A 93 -13.57 7.13 -9.53
C ALA A 93 -13.37 5.62 -9.42
N ILE A 94 -12.37 5.18 -8.64
CA ILE A 94 -12.05 3.75 -8.50
C ILE A 94 -12.99 3.07 -7.50
N TRP A 95 -13.42 3.78 -6.45
CA TRP A 95 -14.35 3.26 -5.44
C TRP A 95 -15.70 2.83 -6.02
N CYS A 96 -16.27 3.62 -6.94
CA CYS A 96 -17.52 3.29 -7.63
C CYS A 96 -17.43 2.04 -8.52
N ILE A 97 -16.20 1.60 -8.82
CA ILE A 97 -15.92 0.55 -9.80
C ILE A 97 -15.57 -0.76 -9.09
N LEU A 98 -15.14 -0.75 -7.82
CA LEU A 98 -14.93 -2.01 -7.09
C LEU A 98 -16.28 -2.68 -6.72
N PRO A 99 -16.41 -4.00 -6.94
CA PRO A 99 -17.67 -4.70 -6.67
C PRO A 99 -17.90 -4.80 -5.16
N ALA A 100 -19.14 -4.54 -4.72
CA ALA A 100 -19.56 -4.83 -3.35
C ALA A 100 -19.38 -6.35 -3.07
N PRO A 101 -19.13 -6.75 -1.82
CA PRO A 101 -18.81 -8.15 -1.49
C PRO A 101 -19.91 -9.18 -1.85
N GLN A 102 -21.08 -8.77 -2.37
CA GLN A 102 -22.24 -9.65 -2.61
C GLN A 102 -23.01 -9.41 -3.93
N SER A 103 -22.56 -8.57 -4.86
CA SER A 103 -23.31 -8.35 -6.12
C SER A 103 -22.56 -8.80 -7.39
N ARG A 104 -23.36 -9.47 -8.24
CA ARG A 104 -23.07 -10.17 -9.49
C ARG A 104 -21.95 -9.60 -10.38
N THR A 105 -21.22 -10.58 -10.92
CA THR A 105 -20.44 -10.67 -12.15
C THR A 105 -20.78 -9.65 -13.26
N GLU A 106 -20.20 -8.46 -13.20
CA GLU A 106 -20.02 -7.63 -14.40
C GLU A 106 -18.52 -7.38 -14.63
N ALA A 107 -18.13 -7.30 -15.90
CA ALA A 107 -16.76 -7.02 -16.30
C ALA A 107 -16.42 -5.57 -16.00
N ILE A 108 -15.88 -5.35 -14.82
CA ILE A 108 -15.51 -4.04 -14.30
C ILE A 108 -14.29 -3.52 -15.07
N SER A 109 -14.52 -2.54 -15.95
CA SER A 109 -13.47 -1.82 -16.69
C SER A 109 -12.94 -0.65 -15.84
N TYR A 110 -11.82 -0.86 -15.16
CA TYR A 110 -11.16 0.19 -14.41
C TYR A 110 -10.55 1.25 -15.34
N PRO A 111 -10.70 2.56 -15.07
CA PRO A 111 -10.00 3.62 -15.78
C PRO A 111 -8.52 3.66 -15.33
N ILE A 112 -7.79 2.61 -15.67
CA ILE A 112 -6.36 2.36 -15.37
C ILE A 112 -5.44 3.19 -16.31
N ARG A 113 -5.99 4.19 -17.01
CA ARG A 113 -5.31 4.94 -18.07
C ARG A 113 -4.08 5.74 -17.58
N THR A 114 -3.95 5.98 -16.27
CA THR A 114 -2.79 6.68 -15.64
C THR A 114 -1.70 5.78 -15.05
N LEU A 115 -1.88 4.46 -14.95
CA LEU A 115 -0.79 3.55 -14.57
C LEU A 115 0.10 3.23 -15.78
N ASN A 116 1.39 2.95 -15.56
CA ASN A 116 2.27 2.52 -16.65
C ASN A 116 1.71 1.22 -17.29
N ARG A 117 2.05 0.96 -18.56
CA ARG A 117 1.51 -0.17 -19.34
C ARG A 117 1.75 -1.53 -18.67
N SER A 118 2.86 -1.67 -17.94
CA SER A 118 3.25 -2.87 -17.19
C SER A 118 2.37 -3.11 -15.97
N CYS A 119 2.05 -2.06 -15.21
CA CYS A 119 1.14 -2.13 -14.08
C CYS A 119 -0.28 -2.51 -14.51
N ARG A 120 -0.75 -2.02 -15.67
CA ARG A 120 -2.10 -2.36 -16.16
C ARG A 120 -2.25 -3.85 -16.43
N ALA A 121 -1.28 -4.43 -17.16
CA ALA A 121 -1.34 -5.83 -17.59
C ALA A 121 -1.26 -6.78 -16.40
N HIS A 122 -0.36 -6.50 -15.46
CA HIS A 122 -0.18 -7.34 -14.27
C HIS A 122 -1.43 -7.33 -13.37
N TRP A 123 -2.02 -6.15 -13.14
CA TRP A 123 -3.15 -6.01 -12.22
C TRP A 123 -4.47 -6.51 -12.83
N ALA A 124 -4.73 -6.21 -14.11
CA ALA A 124 -5.88 -6.77 -14.82
C ALA A 124 -5.84 -8.31 -14.85
N CYS A 125 -4.66 -8.90 -15.08
CA CYS A 125 -4.50 -10.36 -15.06
C CYS A 125 -4.65 -10.95 -13.66
N ARG A 126 -4.10 -10.31 -12.61
CA ARG A 126 -4.10 -10.85 -11.25
C ARG A 126 -5.46 -10.74 -10.56
N TYR A 127 -6.14 -9.61 -10.73
CA TYR A 127 -7.43 -9.36 -10.09
C TYR A 127 -8.64 -9.80 -10.92
N SER A 128 -8.48 -10.09 -12.22
CA SER A 128 -9.52 -10.83 -12.95
C SER A 128 -9.44 -12.35 -12.75
N ARG A 129 -8.29 -12.89 -12.32
CA ARG A 129 -8.08 -14.33 -12.10
C ARG A 129 -8.28 -14.81 -10.67
N ASN A 130 -8.32 -13.91 -9.68
CA ASN A 130 -8.70 -14.28 -8.30
C ASN A 130 -10.24 -14.34 -8.12
N ARG A 131 -10.91 -14.86 -9.17
CA ARG A 131 -12.32 -15.26 -9.18
C ARG A 131 -12.40 -16.74 -8.81
#